data_AF-A0A7T8K8A1-F1
#
_entry.id   AF-A0A7T8K8A1-F1
#
_cell.length_a   1.000
_cell.length_b   1.000
_cell.length_c   1.000
_cell.angle_alpha   90.00
_cell.angle_beta   90.00
_cell.angle_gamma   90.00
#
_symmetry.space_group_name_H-M   'P 1'
#
loop_
_entity.id
_entity.type
_entity.pdbx_description
1 polymer ?
#
loop_
_entity_poly.entity_id
_entity_poly.type
_entity_poly.pdbx_seq_one_letter_code
_entity_poly.pdbx_strand_id
1 'polypeptide(L)'
;MTTDFEHERTSNENCHHEQKPAVQEAFRKQVRSLTAVLEEMGNPFLEESQDLLVLDSKDIVNSAVADTVRNVESVGAKQYKTFVEERLEQRTKPVTDTIYKNKMPLFSHPPVKTQSKQKIQLDALKRDCNLFSRLYVSCQVT
;
A
#
# COMPACT_ATOMS: atom_id res chain seq x y z
N MET A 1 31.61 -65.69 17.45
CA MET A 1 31.86 -65.18 16.09
C MET A 1 30.51 -65.09 15.41
N THR A 2 29.89 -63.90 15.45
CA THR A 2 28.69 -63.41 14.73
C THR A 2 28.33 -62.07 15.38
N THR A 3 29.11 -61.02 15.11
CA THR A 3 28.77 -59.91 14.18
C THR A 3 27.73 -58.97 14.78
N ASP A 4 28.24 -57.94 15.45
CA ASP A 4 27.60 -56.65 15.67
C ASP A 4 27.04 -56.13 14.34
N PHE A 5 25.72 -56.08 14.21
CA PHE A 5 25.07 -55.31 13.17
C PHE A 5 24.86 -53.91 13.74
N GLU A 6 25.85 -53.03 13.50
CA GLU A 6 25.63 -51.59 13.54
C GLU A 6 24.52 -51.29 12.54
N HIS A 7 23.33 -50.98 13.06
CA HIS A 7 22.27 -50.40 12.26
C HIS A 7 22.67 -48.94 12.02
N GLU A 8 23.40 -48.70 10.94
CA GLU A 8 23.49 -47.40 10.30
C GLU A 8 22.07 -46.87 10.11
N ARG A 9 21.62 -46.02 11.05
CA ARG A 9 20.58 -45.05 10.72
C ARG A 9 21.24 -44.06 9.80
N THR A 10 21.18 -44.31 8.50
CA THR A 10 21.19 -43.23 7.53
C THR A 10 19.97 -42.37 7.86
N SER A 11 20.18 -41.33 8.66
CA SER A 11 19.19 -40.29 8.88
C SER A 11 19.01 -39.62 7.54
N ASN A 12 18.06 -40.14 6.77
CA ASN A 12 17.51 -39.46 5.62
C ASN A 12 16.80 -38.22 6.17
N GLU A 13 17.57 -37.19 6.46
CA GLU A 13 17.08 -35.90 6.94
C GLU A 13 16.36 -35.24 5.76
N ASN A 14 15.11 -35.65 5.56
CA ASN A 14 14.05 -34.78 5.05
C ASN A 14 13.80 -33.65 6.06
N CYS A 15 14.86 -32.95 6.46
CA CYS A 15 14.78 -31.76 7.29
C CYS A 15 14.11 -30.71 6.41
N HIS A 16 12.91 -30.29 6.81
CA HIS A 16 12.20 -29.23 6.11
C HIS A 16 13.13 -28.01 6.06
N HIS A 17 13.17 -27.31 4.92
CA HIS A 17 14.09 -26.19 4.72
C HIS A 17 14.05 -25.17 5.88
N GLU A 18 12.87 -24.98 6.47
CA GLU A 18 12.65 -24.10 7.62
C GLU A 18 13.30 -24.57 8.91
N GLN A 19 13.53 -25.87 9.09
CA GLN A 19 14.16 -26.45 10.29
C GLN A 19 15.68 -26.32 10.27
N LYS A 20 16.28 -25.84 9.17
CA LYS A 20 17.72 -25.61 9.09
C LYS A 20 18.14 -24.52 10.09
N PRO A 21 19.25 -24.70 10.84
CA PRO A 21 19.68 -23.76 11.87
C PRO A 21 19.83 -22.32 11.37
N ALA A 22 20.36 -22.12 10.16
CA ALA A 22 20.53 -20.80 9.56
C ALA A 22 19.19 -20.09 9.28
N VAL A 23 18.16 -20.83 8.86
CA VAL A 23 16.82 -20.29 8.57
C VAL A 23 16.13 -19.90 9.88
N GLN A 24 16.24 -20.75 10.90
CA GLN A 24 15.72 -20.45 12.24
C GLN A 24 16.39 -19.23 12.88
N GLU A 25 17.72 -19.08 12.76
CA GLU A 25 18.42 -17.92 13.30
C GLU A 25 18.03 -16.62 12.56
N ALA A 26 17.92 -16.67 11.24
CA ALA A 26 17.42 -15.53 10.46
C ALA A 26 16.01 -15.13 10.86
N PHE A 27 15.11 -16.10 11.05
CA PHE A 27 13.74 -15.86 11.52
C PHE A 27 13.72 -15.23 12.91
N ARG A 28 14.51 -15.75 13.87
CA ARG A 28 14.62 -15.16 15.22
C ARG A 28 15.10 -13.71 15.18
N LYS A 29 16.07 -13.40 14.32
CA LYS A 29 16.56 -12.02 14.12
C LYS A 29 15.48 -11.11 13.54
N GLN A 30 14.70 -11.60 12.57
CA GLN A 30 13.59 -10.86 11.97
C GLN A 30 12.48 -10.58 12.99
N VAL A 31 12.08 -11.59 13.78
CA VAL A 31 11.08 -11.42 14.85
C VAL A 31 11.55 -10.39 15.87
N ARG A 32 12.79 -10.48 16.35
CA ARG A 32 13.36 -9.48 17.29
C ARG A 32 13.36 -8.07 16.71
N SER A 33 13.74 -7.92 15.44
CA SER A 33 13.73 -6.61 14.77
C SER A 33 12.31 -6.07 14.66
N LEU A 34 11.35 -6.91 14.26
CA LEU A 34 9.94 -6.51 14.17
C LEU A 34 9.39 -6.10 15.54
N THR A 35 9.66 -6.86 16.59
CA THR A 35 9.25 -6.52 17.96
C THR A 35 9.81 -5.17 18.38
N ALA A 36 11.11 -4.93 18.16
CA ALA A 36 11.74 -3.65 18.50
C ALA A 36 11.09 -2.47 17.75
N VAL A 37 10.80 -2.61 16.45
CA VAL A 37 10.11 -1.59 15.66
C VAL A 37 8.69 -1.34 16.17
N LEU A 38 7.95 -2.39 16.52
CA LEU A 38 6.60 -2.27 17.07
C LEU A 38 6.59 -1.64 18.47
N GLU A 39 7.64 -1.85 19.28
CA GLU A 39 7.81 -1.21 20.58
C GLU A 39 8.20 0.27 20.43
N GLU A 40 9.10 0.58 19.49
CA GLU A 40 9.58 1.94 19.24
C GLU A 40 8.51 2.82 18.57
N MET A 41 7.96 2.35 17.44
CA MET A 41 6.99 3.11 16.66
C MET A 41 5.58 2.96 17.24
N GLY A 42 5.32 1.92 18.03
CA GLY A 42 3.99 1.53 18.51
C GLY A 42 3.30 0.54 17.56
N ASN A 43 2.59 -0.44 18.13
CA ASN A 43 1.94 -1.50 17.36
C ASN A 43 0.72 -0.94 16.57
N PRO A 44 0.76 -0.94 15.22
CA PRO A 44 -0.31 -0.38 14.40
C PRO A 44 -1.61 -1.18 14.47
N PHE A 45 -1.58 -2.44 14.93
CA PHE A 45 -2.78 -3.26 15.10
C PHE A 45 -3.55 -2.99 16.40
N LEU A 46 -2.97 -2.22 17.32
CA LEU A 46 -3.64 -1.77 18.54
C LEU A 46 -4.26 -0.37 18.38
N GLU A 47 -4.04 0.27 17.23
CA GLU A 47 -4.53 1.60 16.95
C GLU A 47 -6.02 1.55 16.59
N GLU A 48 -6.86 2.14 17.45
CA GLU A 48 -8.28 2.32 17.16
C GLU A 48 -8.47 3.60 16.33
N SER A 49 -8.24 3.50 15.02
CA SER A 49 -8.53 4.57 14.07
C SER A 49 -9.34 4.07 12.89
N GLN A 50 -10.12 4.96 12.28
CA GLN A 50 -10.73 4.74 10.96
C GLN A 50 -9.76 5.08 9.83
N ASP A 51 -8.56 5.56 10.12
CA ASP A 51 -7.57 5.88 9.12
C ASP A 51 -6.95 4.61 8.52
N LEU A 52 -6.66 4.70 7.23
CA LEU A 52 -5.92 3.66 6.53
C LEU A 52 -4.43 4.06 6.57
N LEU A 53 -3.61 3.27 7.25
CA LEU A 53 -2.21 3.58 7.51
C LEU A 53 -1.28 2.71 6.67
N VAL A 54 -0.15 3.28 6.25
CA VAL A 54 0.97 2.50 5.70
C VAL A 54 1.82 1.99 6.86
N LEU A 55 2.02 0.67 6.96
CA LEU A 55 2.62 0.05 8.14
C LEU A 55 4.07 0.44 8.41
N ASP A 56 4.85 0.76 7.37
CA ASP A 56 6.27 1.10 7.50
C ASP A 56 6.50 2.57 7.88
N SER A 57 5.73 3.51 7.32
CA SER A 57 5.88 4.95 7.57
C SER A 57 4.89 5.52 8.57
N LYS A 58 3.82 4.78 8.89
CA LYS A 58 2.64 5.27 9.64
C LYS A 58 1.92 6.44 8.99
N ASP A 59 2.17 6.69 7.71
CA ASP A 59 1.47 7.75 7.00
C ASP A 59 0.00 7.38 6.77
N ILE A 60 -0.87 8.36 6.94
CA ILE A 60 -2.28 8.24 6.58
C ILE A 60 -2.40 8.27 5.05
N VAL A 61 -3.04 7.25 4.51
CA VAL A 61 -3.33 7.12 3.08
C VAL A 61 -4.33 8.20 2.66
N ASN A 62 -4.23 8.64 1.40
CA ASN A 62 -5.15 9.64 0.84
C ASN A 62 -6.62 9.23 1.04
N SER A 63 -7.46 10.17 1.52
CA SER A 63 -8.86 9.91 1.84
C SER A 63 -9.65 9.30 0.67
N ALA A 64 -9.39 9.72 -0.57
CA ALA A 64 -10.08 9.16 -1.74
C ALA A 64 -9.73 7.68 -2.00
N VAL A 65 -8.49 7.28 -1.68
CA VAL A 65 -8.09 5.86 -1.74
C VAL A 65 -8.76 5.10 -0.60
N ALA A 66 -8.74 5.66 0.63
CA ALA A 66 -9.37 5.05 1.78
C ALA A 66 -10.89 4.86 1.58
N ASP A 67 -11.57 5.86 1.02
CA ASP A 67 -12.99 5.80 0.67
C ASP A 67 -13.26 4.77 -0.42
N THR A 68 -12.38 4.64 -1.41
CA THR A 68 -12.50 3.60 -2.44
C THR A 68 -12.40 2.22 -1.82
N VAL A 69 -11.39 1.98 -0.98
CA VAL A 69 -11.17 0.68 -0.32
C VAL A 69 -12.36 0.32 0.58
N ARG A 70 -12.89 1.28 1.34
CA ARG A 70 -14.06 1.07 2.19
C ARG A 70 -15.33 0.69 1.40
N ASN A 71 -15.51 1.27 0.22
CA ASN A 71 -16.75 1.13 -0.54
C ASN A 71 -16.66 0.14 -1.71
N VAL A 72 -15.49 -0.46 -1.95
CA VAL A 72 -15.24 -1.30 -3.14
C VAL A 72 -16.22 -2.46 -3.26
N GLU A 73 -16.59 -3.07 -2.14
CA GLU A 73 -17.55 -4.17 -2.08
C GLU A 73 -18.95 -3.71 -2.51
N SER A 74 -19.45 -2.61 -1.93
CA SER A 74 -20.76 -2.03 -2.27
C SER A 74 -20.83 -1.64 -3.74
N VAL A 75 -19.77 -1.02 -4.26
CA VAL A 75 -19.66 -0.66 -5.68
C VAL A 75 -19.70 -1.90 -6.55
N GLY A 76 -18.93 -2.94 -6.22
CA GLY A 76 -18.92 -4.21 -6.96
C GLY A 76 -20.28 -4.91 -6.95
N ALA A 77 -20.95 -4.97 -5.80
CA ALA A 77 -22.27 -5.56 -5.66
C ALA A 77 -23.32 -4.83 -6.53
N LYS A 78 -23.28 -3.50 -6.56
CA LYS A 78 -24.15 -2.69 -7.41
C LYS A 78 -23.88 -2.95 -8.89
N GLN A 79 -22.62 -2.97 -9.30
CA GLN A 79 -22.23 -3.23 -10.69
C GLN A 79 -22.66 -4.63 -11.15
N TYR A 80 -22.48 -5.64 -10.30
CA TYR A 80 -22.92 -6.99 -10.57
C TYR A 80 -24.44 -7.06 -10.74
N LYS A 81 -25.21 -6.45 -9.83
CA LYS A 81 -26.67 -6.43 -9.93
C LYS A 81 -27.14 -5.78 -11.23
N THR A 82 -26.58 -4.63 -11.59
CA THR A 82 -26.88 -3.97 -12.86
C THR A 82 -26.54 -4.85 -14.06
N PHE A 83 -25.42 -5.56 -14.03
CA PHE A 83 -25.06 -6.49 -15.11
C PHE A 83 -26.08 -7.60 -15.28
N VAL A 84 -26.49 -8.26 -14.19
CA VAL A 84 -27.49 -9.34 -14.22
C VAL A 84 -28.82 -8.83 -14.77
N GLU A 85 -29.28 -7.70 -14.26
CA GLU A 85 -30.54 -7.09 -14.66
C GLU A 85 -30.55 -6.72 -16.16
N GLU A 86 -29.55 -5.97 -16.63
CA GLU A 86 -29.52 -5.50 -18.02
C GLU A 86 -29.26 -6.63 -19.03
N ARG A 87 -28.45 -7.64 -18.68
CA ARG A 87 -27.96 -8.64 -19.64
C ARG A 87 -28.75 -9.95 -19.60
N LEU A 88 -29.17 -10.38 -18.41
CA LEU A 88 -29.76 -11.71 -18.21
C LEU A 88 -31.29 -11.64 -18.05
N GLU A 89 -31.77 -10.67 -17.27
CA GLU A 89 -33.19 -10.52 -16.97
C GLU A 89 -33.92 -9.74 -18.07
N GLN A 90 -33.55 -8.47 -18.25
CA GLN A 90 -34.20 -7.57 -19.21
C GLN A 90 -33.69 -7.76 -20.65
N ARG A 91 -32.49 -8.32 -20.81
CA ARG A 91 -31.82 -8.57 -22.09
C ARG A 91 -31.75 -7.31 -22.98
N THR A 92 -31.60 -6.14 -22.36
CA THR A 92 -31.50 -4.85 -23.04
C THR A 92 -30.14 -4.64 -23.67
N LYS A 93 -29.11 -5.33 -23.17
CA LYS A 93 -27.75 -5.32 -23.72
C LYS A 93 -27.25 -6.75 -23.98
N PRO A 94 -26.47 -6.98 -25.06
CA PRO A 94 -25.82 -8.26 -25.31
C PRO A 94 -24.87 -8.69 -24.18
N VAL A 95 -24.84 -9.99 -23.86
CA VAL A 95 -23.88 -10.54 -22.89
C VAL A 95 -22.42 -10.30 -23.34
N THR A 96 -22.17 -10.25 -24.65
CA THR A 96 -20.85 -10.03 -25.26
C THR A 96 -20.38 -8.58 -25.27
N ASP A 97 -21.24 -7.62 -24.88
CA ASP A 97 -20.84 -6.22 -24.84
C ASP A 97 -19.69 -6.00 -23.88
N THR A 98 -18.74 -5.17 -24.30
CA THR A 98 -17.52 -4.86 -23.57
C THR A 98 -17.82 -4.32 -22.17
N ILE A 99 -17.13 -4.89 -21.16
CA ILE A 99 -17.13 -4.39 -19.78
C ILE A 99 -15.88 -3.53 -19.60
N TYR A 100 -16.09 -2.27 -19.22
CA TYR A 100 -14.98 -1.35 -18.99
C TYR A 100 -14.36 -1.56 -17.61
N LYS A 101 -13.06 -1.30 -17.51
CA LYS A 101 -12.34 -1.35 -16.23
C LYS A 101 -12.76 -0.19 -15.32
N ASN A 102 -12.87 -0.48 -14.04
CA ASN A 102 -13.08 0.53 -13.01
C ASN A 102 -11.85 1.44 -12.87
N LYS A 103 -12.04 2.76 -12.97
CA LYS A 103 -10.99 3.77 -12.79
C LYS A 103 -11.10 4.39 -11.40
N MET A 104 -10.85 3.60 -10.36
CA MET A 104 -10.92 4.06 -8.97
C MET A 104 -9.51 4.32 -8.41
N PRO A 105 -9.33 5.34 -7.56
CA PRO A 105 -8.05 5.59 -6.91
C PRO A 105 -7.73 4.46 -5.94
N LEU A 106 -6.57 3.83 -6.13
CA LEU A 106 -6.05 2.73 -5.32
C LEU A 106 -4.59 3.02 -4.94
N PHE A 107 -3.99 2.16 -4.11
CA PHE A 107 -2.62 2.33 -3.63
C PHE A 107 -1.58 2.55 -4.75
N SER A 108 -1.73 1.85 -5.88
CA SER A 108 -0.82 1.98 -7.04
C SER A 108 -1.06 3.25 -7.86
N HIS A 109 -2.23 3.88 -7.70
CA HIS A 109 -2.66 5.06 -8.46
C HIS A 109 -3.37 6.05 -7.51
N PRO A 110 -2.65 6.64 -6.56
CA PRO A 110 -3.23 7.65 -5.70
C PRO A 110 -3.62 8.88 -6.54
N PRO A 111 -4.71 9.58 -6.19
CA PRO A 111 -5.05 10.81 -6.87
C PRO A 111 -3.93 11.83 -6.69
N VAL A 112 -3.67 12.61 -7.73
CA VAL A 112 -2.66 13.69 -7.67
C VAL A 112 -3.03 14.59 -6.50
N LYS A 113 -2.11 14.78 -5.55
CA LYS A 113 -2.30 15.69 -4.42
C LYS A 113 -2.60 17.07 -4.98
N THR A 114 -3.85 17.54 -4.82
CA THR A 114 -4.21 18.93 -5.10
C THR A 114 -3.28 19.80 -4.26
N GLN A 115 -2.55 20.74 -4.89
CA GLN A 115 -1.62 21.59 -4.15
C GLN A 115 -2.38 22.27 -3.01
N SER A 116 -1.85 22.20 -1.78
CA SER A 116 -2.50 22.83 -0.64
C SER A 116 -2.60 24.34 -0.87
N LYS A 117 -3.62 24.99 -0.30
CA LYS A 117 -3.78 26.46 -0.38
C LYS A 117 -2.50 27.17 0.06
N GLN A 118 -1.83 26.66 1.09
CA GLN A 118 -0.54 27.17 1.58
C GLN A 118 0.58 27.01 0.55
N LYS A 119 0.67 25.86 -0.13
CA LYS A 119 1.66 25.65 -1.19
C LYS A 119 1.44 26.59 -2.38
N ILE A 120 0.19 26.81 -2.77
CA ILE A 120 -0.17 27.77 -3.81
C ILE A 120 0.23 29.20 -3.39
N GLN A 121 -0.04 29.59 -2.14
CA GLN A 121 0.37 30.89 -1.60
C GLN A 121 1.90 31.05 -1.54
N LEU A 122 2.62 30.00 -1.13
CA LEU A 122 4.09 30.01 -1.08
C LEU A 122 4.68 30.13 -2.50
N ASP A 123 4.12 29.40 -3.47
CA ASP A 123 4.54 29.50 -4.87
C ASP A 123 4.25 30.88 -5.47
N ALA A 124 3.13 31.52 -5.10
CA ALA A 124 2.83 32.90 -5.48
C ALA A 124 3.83 33.88 -4.86
N LEU A 125 4.07 33.79 -3.55
CA LEU A 125 5.03 34.63 -2.84
C LEU A 125 6.44 34.49 -3.41
N LYS A 126 6.85 33.27 -3.77
CA LYS A 126 8.17 33.01 -4.37
C LYS A 126 8.31 33.67 -5.74
N ARG A 127 7.24 33.70 -6.53
CA ARG A 127 7.20 34.42 -7.81
C ARG A 127 7.28 35.94 -7.59
N ASP A 128 6.53 36.47 -6.63
CA ASP A 128 6.51 37.90 -6.33
C ASP A 128 7.87 38.38 -5.79
N CYS A 129 8.49 37.64 -4.87
CA CYS A 129 9.85 37.93 -4.39
C CYS A 129 10.88 37.90 -5.52
N ASN A 130 10.78 36.94 -6.45
CA ASN A 130 11.70 36.87 -7.59
C ASN A 130 11.53 38.09 -8.51
N LEU A 131 10.29 38.48 -8.80
CA LEU A 131 9.98 39.66 -9.61
C LEU A 131 10.51 40.94 -8.94
N PHE A 132 10.26 41.10 -7.63
CA PHE A 132 10.75 42.24 -6.86
C PHE A 132 12.28 42.30 -6.88
N SER A 133 12.98 41.20 -6.62
CA SER A 133 14.44 41.16 -6.66
C SER A 133 14.98 41.56 -8.04
N ARG A 134 14.35 41.12 -9.13
CA ARG A 134 14.73 41.50 -10.49
C ARG A 134 14.54 42.99 -10.75
N LEU A 135 13.40 43.55 -10.33
CA LEU A 135 13.11 44.99 -10.44
C LEU A 135 14.09 45.82 -9.60
N TYR A 136 14.32 45.41 -8.36
CA TYR A 136 15.25 46.07 -7.45
C TYR A 136 16.66 46.13 -8.06
N VAL A 137 17.19 45.01 -8.55
CA VAL A 137 18.50 44.99 -9.23
C VAL A 137 18.49 45.90 -10.45
N SER A 138 17.43 45.88 -11.27
CA SER A 138 17.37 46.76 -12.45
C SER A 138 17.40 48.26 -12.13
N CYS A 139 16.91 48.65 -10.94
CA CYS A 139 16.91 50.04 -10.48
C CYS A 139 18.24 50.47 -9.84
N GLN A 140 19.15 49.55 -9.52
CA GLN A 140 20.42 49.83 -8.83
C GLN A 140 21.63 49.93 -9.78
N VAL A 141 21.44 49.65 -11.08
CA VAL A 141 22.51 49.69 -12.10
C VAL A 141 22.44 50.99 -12.93
N THR A 142 22.14 52.12 -12.28
CA THR A 142 22.24 53.47 -12.88
C THR A 142 23.14 54.32 -12.02
#